data_AF-A0A2V9L6L2-F1
#
_entry.id   AF-A0A2V9L6L2-F1
#
_cell.length_a   1.000
_cell.length_b   1.000
_cell.length_c   1.000
_cell.angle_alpha   90.00
_cell.angle_beta   90.00
_cell.angle_gamma   90.00
#
_symmetry.space_group_name_H-M   'P 1'
#
loop_
_entity.id
_entity.type
_entity.pdbx_description
1 polymer ?
#
loop_
_entity_poly.entity_id
_entity_poly.type
_entity_poly.pdbx_seq_one_letter_code
_entity_poly.pdbx_strand_id
1 'polypeptide(L)'
;MSAKQEPPKKGKSLAKLEPVDLRAYWEIEDRDFTPWLAQEENLNELARAIGLDSLELVGIEQAVGDFRADIVASDADDNVVVIENQLEQTDHEHLGKLITYASARKATIVVWISRDLGNEHRQALDWLNHMVRGEVGFFGLEIELWKIGDSDAAPKFNVVVQPTDFEFPTTRISSRSRSSAGKVDHP
;
A
#
# COMPACT_ATOMS: atom_id res chain seq x y z
N MET A 1 -62.52 -26.73 -5.90
CA MET A 1 -61.65 -26.14 -4.85
C MET A 1 -60.39 -25.62 -5.52
N SER A 2 -60.23 -24.29 -5.64
CA SER A 2 -59.01 -23.71 -6.23
C SER A 2 -57.90 -23.69 -5.20
N ALA A 3 -56.81 -24.42 -5.48
CA ALA A 3 -55.59 -24.31 -4.72
C ALA A 3 -55.02 -22.90 -4.88
N LYS A 4 -54.97 -22.14 -3.79
CA LYS A 4 -54.22 -20.88 -3.74
C LYS A 4 -52.74 -21.23 -3.79
N GLN A 5 -52.06 -20.87 -4.87
CA GLN A 5 -50.60 -20.89 -4.91
C GLN A 5 -50.07 -19.88 -3.89
N GLU A 6 -49.17 -20.35 -3.01
CA GLU A 6 -48.41 -19.46 -2.12
C GLU A 6 -47.51 -18.53 -2.97
N PRO A 7 -47.37 -17.25 -2.56
CA PRO A 7 -46.47 -16.34 -3.25
C PRO A 7 -45.01 -16.83 -3.13
N PRO A 8 -44.19 -16.64 -4.18
CA PRO A 8 -42.80 -17.06 -4.15
C PRO A 8 -42.06 -16.41 -2.97
N LYS A 9 -41.33 -17.21 -2.19
CA LYS A 9 -40.45 -16.71 -1.12
C LYS A 9 -39.50 -15.68 -1.74
N LYS A 10 -39.53 -14.43 -1.24
CA LYS A 10 -38.54 -13.40 -1.59
C LYS A 10 -37.15 -14.00 -1.35
N GLY A 11 -36.38 -14.17 -2.43
CA GLY A 11 -34.98 -14.60 -2.34
C GLY A 11 -34.17 -13.58 -1.53
N LYS A 12 -33.06 -14.01 -0.93
CA LYS A 12 -32.14 -13.10 -0.24
C LYS A 12 -31.66 -12.02 -1.24
N SER A 13 -31.86 -10.74 -0.91
CA SER A 13 -31.41 -9.62 -1.75
C SER A 13 -29.97 -9.25 -1.43
N LEU A 14 -29.16 -8.99 -2.45
CA LEU A 14 -27.82 -8.43 -2.32
C LEU A 14 -27.88 -6.91 -2.44
N ALA A 15 -27.16 -6.22 -1.56
CA ALA A 15 -26.96 -4.78 -1.65
C ALA A 15 -25.90 -4.43 -2.70
N LYS A 16 -25.89 -3.18 -3.16
CA LYS A 16 -24.93 -2.69 -4.15
C LYS A 16 -23.82 -1.90 -3.46
N LEU A 17 -22.61 -1.97 -4.03
CA LEU A 17 -21.52 -1.06 -3.71
C LEU A 17 -21.77 0.28 -4.39
N GLU A 18 -21.58 1.36 -3.64
CA GLU A 18 -21.72 2.73 -4.11
C GLU A 18 -20.41 3.48 -3.91
N PRO A 19 -19.84 4.11 -4.96
CA PRO A 19 -18.63 4.89 -4.81
C PRO A 19 -18.94 6.16 -4.03
N VAL A 20 -17.97 6.59 -3.23
CA VAL A 20 -18.04 7.81 -2.43
C VAL A 20 -16.90 8.73 -2.86
N ASP A 21 -17.18 10.01 -2.98
CA ASP A 21 -16.17 11.02 -3.27
C ASP A 21 -15.16 11.09 -2.11
N LEU A 22 -13.87 11.05 -2.43
CA LEU A 22 -12.80 11.18 -1.43
C LEU A 22 -12.93 12.50 -0.66
N ARG A 23 -13.33 13.59 -1.35
CA ARG A 23 -13.49 14.92 -0.75
C ARG A 23 -14.64 15.00 0.25
N ALA A 24 -15.50 13.98 0.33
CA ALA A 24 -16.52 13.89 1.39
C ALA A 24 -15.92 13.50 2.76
N TYR A 25 -14.72 12.92 2.79
CA TYR A 25 -14.04 12.49 4.01
C TYR A 25 -12.70 13.21 4.23
N TRP A 26 -12.00 13.57 3.16
CA TRP A 26 -10.71 14.25 3.22
C TRP A 26 -10.77 15.52 2.36
N GLU A 27 -10.89 16.68 2.98
CA GLU A 27 -10.96 17.95 2.27
C GLU A 27 -9.57 18.39 1.81
N ILE A 28 -8.53 18.16 2.63
CA ILE A 28 -7.14 18.57 2.38
C ILE A 28 -6.18 17.42 2.70
N GLU A 29 -5.23 17.17 1.81
CA GLU A 29 -4.24 16.09 1.90
C GLU A 29 -3.48 16.06 3.23
N ASP A 30 -2.75 17.13 3.56
CA ASP A 30 -1.85 17.22 4.73
C ASP A 30 -2.58 17.19 6.09
N ARG A 31 -3.84 17.64 6.11
CA ARG A 31 -4.64 17.78 7.33
C ARG A 31 -5.64 16.67 7.57
N ASP A 32 -6.10 16.01 6.52
CA ASP A 32 -7.14 14.99 6.62
C ASP A 32 -6.64 13.62 6.14
N PHE A 33 -6.11 13.53 4.90
CA PHE A 33 -5.76 12.24 4.31
C PHE A 33 -4.46 11.67 4.88
N THR A 34 -3.39 12.47 4.96
CA THR A 34 -2.09 12.04 5.53
C THR A 34 -2.23 11.59 6.99
N PRO A 35 -2.90 12.35 7.89
CA PRO A 35 -3.08 11.90 9.28
C PRO A 35 -3.98 10.67 9.41
N TRP A 36 -4.98 10.51 8.53
CA TRP A 36 -5.80 9.30 8.47
C TRP A 36 -4.95 8.10 8.04
N LEU A 37 -4.21 8.23 6.94
CA LEU A 37 -3.39 7.16 6.38
C LEU A 37 -2.29 6.72 7.35
N ALA A 38 -1.72 7.66 8.12
CA ALA A 38 -0.67 7.40 9.10
C ALA A 38 -1.14 6.63 10.36
N GLN A 39 -2.45 6.39 10.53
CA GLN A 39 -2.95 5.57 11.64
C GLN A 39 -2.54 4.10 11.45
N GLU A 40 -2.25 3.42 12.55
CA GLU A 40 -1.77 2.03 12.55
C GLU A 40 -2.68 1.09 11.75
N GLU A 41 -4.00 1.20 11.90
CA GLU A 41 -4.95 0.36 11.18
C GLU A 41 -4.90 0.58 9.66
N ASN A 42 -4.78 1.83 9.21
CA ASN A 42 -4.80 2.21 7.80
C ASN A 42 -3.45 1.92 7.12
N LEU A 43 -2.33 2.13 7.82
CA LEU A 43 -1.01 1.69 7.36
C LEU A 43 -0.98 0.17 7.19
N ASN A 44 -1.59 -0.59 8.09
CA ASN A 44 -1.64 -2.05 7.97
C ASN A 44 -2.62 -2.53 6.89
N GLU A 45 -3.66 -1.76 6.56
CA GLU A 45 -4.46 -2.00 5.35
C GLU A 45 -3.65 -1.79 4.07
N LEU A 46 -2.86 -0.72 4.01
CA LEU A 46 -1.94 -0.47 2.91
C LEU A 46 -0.88 -1.58 2.80
N ALA A 47 -0.28 -1.99 3.92
CA ALA A 47 0.71 -3.07 3.98
C ALA A 47 0.16 -4.35 3.33
N ARG A 48 -1.05 -4.77 3.74
CA ARG A 48 -1.74 -5.93 3.16
C ARG A 48 -1.98 -5.77 1.66
N ALA A 49 -2.37 -4.58 1.21
CA ALA A 49 -2.62 -4.32 -0.20
C ALA A 49 -1.37 -4.51 -1.07
N ILE A 50 -0.20 -4.09 -0.56
CA ILE A 50 1.09 -4.21 -1.27
C ILE A 50 1.85 -5.51 -0.96
N GLY A 51 1.28 -6.41 -0.16
CA GLY A 51 1.86 -7.73 0.13
C GLY A 51 2.89 -7.76 1.28
N LEU A 52 2.89 -6.76 2.15
CA LEU A 52 3.69 -6.71 3.38
C LEU A 52 2.90 -7.21 4.60
N ASP A 53 3.63 -7.70 5.61
CA ASP A 53 3.03 -8.16 6.87
C ASP A 53 2.47 -7.00 7.72
N SER A 54 3.26 -5.92 7.88
CA SER A 54 2.88 -4.73 8.63
C SER A 54 3.67 -3.49 8.20
N LEU A 55 3.12 -2.32 8.50
CA LEU A 55 3.82 -1.04 8.39
C LEU A 55 3.71 -0.27 9.71
N GLU A 56 4.83 0.19 10.23
CA GLU A 56 4.92 1.01 11.44
C GLU A 56 5.30 2.45 11.08
N LEU A 57 4.59 3.42 11.65
CA LEU A 57 4.85 4.84 11.39
C LEU A 57 6.19 5.27 12.00
N VAL A 58 7.09 5.79 11.16
CA VAL A 58 8.31 6.50 11.61
C VAL A 58 8.03 7.99 11.78
N GLY A 59 7.21 8.58 10.92
CA GLY A 59 6.69 9.93 11.10
C GLY A 59 6.05 10.51 9.86
N ILE A 60 5.27 11.58 10.08
CA ILE A 60 4.65 12.38 9.02
C ILE A 60 5.47 13.63 8.75
N GLU A 61 5.38 14.15 7.52
CA GLU A 61 6.05 15.38 7.08
C GLU A 61 7.54 15.45 7.43
N GLN A 62 8.25 14.35 7.17
CA GLN A 62 9.63 14.15 7.56
C GLN A 62 10.56 14.98 6.65
N ALA A 63 11.33 15.89 7.25
CA ALA A 63 12.18 16.81 6.48
C ALA A 63 13.26 16.09 5.64
N VAL A 64 13.43 16.54 4.40
CA VAL A 64 14.44 16.10 3.43
C VAL A 64 15.00 17.36 2.76
N GLY A 65 16.07 17.90 3.34
CA GLY A 65 16.56 19.24 2.95
C GLY A 65 15.49 20.29 3.21
N ASP A 66 15.11 21.05 2.17
CA ASP A 66 14.06 22.07 2.24
C ASP A 66 12.64 21.51 2.02
N PHE A 67 12.53 20.21 1.71
CA PHE A 67 11.27 19.53 1.41
C PHE A 67 10.85 18.56 2.52
N ARG A 68 9.65 17.97 2.42
CA ARG A 68 9.07 17.09 3.45
C ARG A 68 8.40 15.90 2.77
N ALA A 69 8.79 14.68 3.16
CA ALA A 69 8.10 13.46 2.75
C ALA A 69 6.81 13.31 3.55
N ASP A 70 5.70 12.98 2.87
CA ASP A 70 4.38 12.97 3.52
C ASP A 70 4.35 11.96 4.68
N ILE A 71 4.74 10.72 4.41
CA ILE A 71 4.84 9.66 5.42
C ILE A 71 6.13 8.84 5.20
N VAL A 72 6.83 8.58 6.29
CA VAL A 72 7.88 7.56 6.37
C VAL A 72 7.43 6.48 7.34
N ALA A 73 7.58 5.22 6.93
CA ALA A 73 7.27 4.04 7.71
C ALA A 73 8.41 3.01 7.64
N SER A 74 8.32 1.98 8.46
CA SER A 74 9.15 0.78 8.39
C SER A 74 8.28 -0.47 8.26
N ASP A 75 8.71 -1.45 7.47
CA ASP A 75 8.07 -2.77 7.47
C ASP A 75 8.58 -3.65 8.63
N ALA A 76 8.14 -4.90 8.69
CA ALA A 76 8.53 -5.87 9.71
C ALA A 76 10.01 -6.30 9.68
N ASP A 77 10.73 -6.05 8.56
CA ASP A 77 12.16 -6.35 8.37
C ASP A 77 13.02 -5.07 8.49
N ASP A 78 12.48 -3.99 9.08
CA ASP A 78 13.13 -2.67 9.22
C ASP A 78 13.46 -1.98 7.88
N ASN A 79 12.82 -2.39 6.77
CA ASN A 79 12.97 -1.72 5.48
C ASN A 79 12.30 -0.34 5.53
N VAL A 80 12.97 0.67 4.98
CA VAL A 80 12.44 2.04 4.94
C VAL A 80 11.41 2.16 3.82
N VAL A 81 10.22 2.59 4.20
CA VAL A 81 9.08 2.83 3.31
C VAL A 81 8.80 4.33 3.23
N VAL A 82 8.82 4.89 2.01
CA VAL A 82 8.41 6.27 1.75
C VAL A 82 7.07 6.26 1.04
N ILE A 83 6.11 7.03 1.55
CA ILE A 83 4.76 7.12 1.00
C ILE A 83 4.46 8.58 0.69
N GLU A 84 4.06 8.85 -0.56
CA GLU A 84 3.48 10.12 -0.99
C GLU A 84 1.99 9.91 -1.29
N ASN A 85 1.15 10.84 -0.87
CA ASN A 85 -0.30 10.70 -0.98
C ASN A 85 -0.98 11.96 -1.51
N GLN A 86 -1.93 11.81 -2.44
CA GLN A 86 -2.68 12.94 -3.00
C GLN A 86 -4.14 12.56 -3.28
N LEU A 87 -5.06 13.53 -3.21
CA LEU A 87 -6.49 13.27 -3.47
C LEU A 87 -6.91 13.58 -4.92
N GLU A 88 -5.96 14.04 -5.73
CA GLU A 88 -6.15 14.31 -7.16
C GLU A 88 -5.40 13.32 -8.06
N GLN A 89 -5.46 13.60 -9.37
CA GLN A 89 -4.63 12.91 -10.35
C GLN A 89 -3.15 13.21 -10.10
N THR A 90 -2.28 12.25 -10.40
CA THR A 90 -0.82 12.41 -10.35
C THR A 90 -0.29 13.53 -11.22
N ASP A 91 0.73 14.21 -10.70
CA ASP A 91 1.47 15.26 -11.38
C ASP A 91 3.00 15.04 -11.27
N HIS A 92 3.75 15.83 -12.04
CA HIS A 92 5.21 15.73 -12.07
C HIS A 92 5.89 16.25 -10.80
N GLU A 93 5.23 17.13 -10.04
CA GLU A 93 5.79 17.66 -8.80
C GLU A 93 5.91 16.53 -7.77
N HIS A 94 4.83 15.79 -7.56
CA HIS A 94 4.77 14.67 -6.63
C HIS A 94 5.65 13.49 -7.08
N LEU A 95 5.78 13.23 -8.39
CA LEU A 95 6.77 12.25 -8.87
C LEU A 95 8.21 12.66 -8.51
N GLY A 96 8.55 13.94 -8.69
CA GLY A 96 9.88 14.46 -8.35
C GLY A 96 10.16 14.35 -6.85
N LYS A 97 9.17 14.68 -6.02
CA LYS A 97 9.20 14.53 -4.56
C LYS A 97 9.43 13.06 -4.16
N LEU A 98 8.59 12.15 -4.66
CA LEU A 98 8.67 10.71 -4.41
C LEU A 98 10.09 10.15 -4.61
N ILE A 99 10.70 10.42 -5.77
CA ILE A 99 12.05 9.94 -6.10
C ILE A 99 13.11 10.58 -5.20
N THR A 100 13.00 11.89 -4.97
CA THR A 100 13.94 12.65 -4.15
C THR A 100 13.95 12.13 -2.70
N TYR A 101 12.76 11.90 -2.15
CA TYR A 101 12.60 11.43 -0.78
C TYR A 101 13.04 9.98 -0.62
N ALA A 102 12.67 9.11 -1.56
CA ALA A 102 13.14 7.73 -1.60
C ALA A 102 14.67 7.68 -1.59
N SER A 103 15.33 8.46 -2.43
CA SER A 103 16.78 8.54 -2.49
C SER A 103 17.40 9.04 -1.18
N ALA A 104 16.89 10.16 -0.64
CA ALA A 104 17.43 10.77 0.57
C ALA A 104 17.25 9.90 1.82
N ARG A 105 16.14 9.15 1.90
CA ARG A 105 15.83 8.25 3.00
C ARG A 105 16.36 6.83 2.79
N LYS A 106 17.01 6.55 1.64
CA LYS A 106 17.46 5.21 1.25
C LYS A 106 16.34 4.18 1.34
N ALA A 107 15.16 4.58 0.86
CA ALA A 107 13.98 3.73 0.85
C ALA A 107 14.21 2.50 -0.01
N THR A 108 13.78 1.34 0.48
CA THR A 108 13.72 0.09 -0.28
C THR A 108 12.30 -0.16 -0.80
N ILE A 109 11.30 0.53 -0.24
CA ILE A 109 9.91 0.48 -0.69
C ILE A 109 9.41 1.92 -0.86
N VAL A 110 8.80 2.21 -1.99
CA VAL A 110 8.32 3.54 -2.36
C VAL A 110 6.89 3.41 -2.83
N VAL A 111 5.97 4.17 -2.23
CA VAL A 111 4.54 4.03 -2.44
C VAL A 111 3.96 5.38 -2.85
N TRP A 112 3.24 5.43 -3.96
CA TRP A 112 2.50 6.62 -4.38
C TRP A 112 1.01 6.30 -4.46
N ILE A 113 0.23 6.98 -3.62
CA ILE A 113 -1.23 6.79 -3.53
C ILE A 113 -1.92 8.02 -4.09
N SER A 114 -2.88 7.80 -4.99
CA SER A 114 -3.62 8.89 -5.63
C SER A 114 -5.07 8.52 -5.90
N ARG A 115 -5.93 9.48 -6.24
CA ARG A 115 -7.27 9.17 -6.77
C ARG A 115 -7.20 8.56 -8.17
N ASP A 116 -6.28 9.04 -8.99
CA ASP A 116 -6.06 8.59 -10.36
C ASP A 116 -4.55 8.64 -10.68
N LEU A 117 -3.99 7.46 -10.94
CA LEU A 117 -2.59 7.33 -11.30
C LEU A 117 -2.48 7.43 -12.83
N GLY A 118 -2.14 8.61 -13.35
CA GLY A 118 -2.03 8.84 -14.80
C GLY A 118 -1.11 7.84 -15.53
N ASN A 119 -1.43 7.55 -16.79
CA ASN A 119 -0.76 6.51 -17.58
C ASN A 119 0.74 6.75 -17.75
N GLU A 120 1.17 8.00 -17.89
CA GLU A 120 2.57 8.40 -18.01
C GLU A 120 3.32 8.15 -16.70
N HIS A 121 2.69 8.41 -15.56
CA HIS A 121 3.26 8.13 -14.25
C HIS A 121 3.31 6.63 -13.97
N ARG A 122 2.30 5.85 -14.39
CA ARG A 122 2.35 4.38 -14.36
C ARG A 122 3.58 3.85 -15.10
N GLN A 123 3.75 4.28 -16.35
CA GLN A 123 4.90 3.90 -17.18
C GLN A 123 6.23 4.33 -16.55
N ALA A 124 6.29 5.50 -15.90
CA ALA A 124 7.48 5.96 -15.22
C ALA A 124 7.85 5.06 -14.02
N LEU A 125 6.86 4.68 -13.20
CA LEU A 125 7.08 3.74 -12.08
C LEU A 125 7.48 2.34 -12.58
N ASP A 126 6.84 1.84 -13.64
CA ASP A 126 7.23 0.57 -14.27
C ASP A 126 8.67 0.61 -14.80
N TRP A 127 9.05 1.71 -15.46
CA TRP A 127 10.41 1.91 -15.93
C TRP A 127 11.40 1.95 -14.77
N LEU A 128 11.09 2.65 -13.67
CA LEU A 128 11.92 2.66 -12.47
C LEU A 128 12.11 1.26 -11.89
N ASN A 129 11.02 0.49 -11.73
CA ASN A 129 11.06 -0.89 -11.26
C ASN A 129 11.96 -1.78 -12.13
N HIS A 130 11.91 -1.61 -13.45
CA HIS A 130 12.80 -2.32 -14.38
C HIS A 130 14.28 -1.95 -14.17
N MET A 131 14.57 -0.67 -13.93
CA MET A 131 15.94 -0.17 -13.82
C MET A 131 16.61 -0.57 -12.50
N VAL A 132 15.87 -0.58 -11.39
CA VAL A 132 16.41 -0.89 -10.05
C VAL A 132 16.52 -2.39 -9.76
N ARG A 133 16.00 -3.26 -10.64
CA ARG A 133 16.22 -4.72 -10.60
C ARG A 133 15.96 -5.38 -9.23
N GLY A 134 14.91 -4.93 -8.54
CA GLY A 134 14.50 -5.47 -7.23
C GLY A 134 15.21 -4.86 -6.02
N GLU A 135 16.14 -3.91 -6.20
CA GLU A 135 16.76 -3.19 -5.07
C GLU A 135 15.79 -2.23 -4.38
N VAL A 136 14.83 -1.67 -5.13
CA VAL A 136 13.76 -0.80 -4.63
C VAL A 136 12.44 -1.21 -5.28
N GLY A 137 11.37 -1.32 -4.49
CA GLY A 137 10.03 -1.59 -4.99
C GLY A 137 9.20 -0.32 -5.09
N PHE A 138 8.87 0.13 -6.29
CA PHE A 138 7.94 1.22 -6.53
C PHE A 138 6.51 0.71 -6.71
N PHE A 139 5.61 1.16 -5.86
CA PHE A 139 4.18 0.86 -5.89
C PHE A 139 3.39 2.12 -6.26
N GLY A 140 2.45 1.95 -7.18
CA GLY A 140 1.46 2.96 -7.52
C GLY A 140 0.07 2.44 -7.19
N LEU A 141 -0.69 3.19 -6.41
CA LEU A 141 -2.03 2.80 -5.95
C LEU A 141 -3.08 3.87 -6.25
N GLU A 142 -4.28 3.40 -6.51
CA GLU A 142 -5.48 4.22 -6.58
C GLU A 142 -6.35 3.99 -5.34
N ILE A 143 -6.63 5.06 -4.59
CA ILE A 143 -7.51 5.03 -3.42
C ILE A 143 -8.95 5.35 -3.84
N GLU A 144 -9.88 4.50 -3.41
CA GLU A 144 -11.32 4.69 -3.58
C GLU A 144 -12.02 4.60 -2.23
N LEU A 145 -13.18 5.24 -2.11
CA LEU A 145 -14.12 5.02 -0.99
C LEU A 145 -15.39 4.36 -1.51
N TRP A 146 -15.87 3.34 -0.80
CA TRP A 146 -17.09 2.61 -1.15
C TRP A 146 -17.97 2.39 0.06
N LYS A 147 -19.29 2.38 -0.11
CA LYS A 147 -20.22 2.00 0.95
C LYS A 147 -21.28 1.01 0.48
N ILE A 148 -21.94 0.35 1.43
CA ILE A 148 -23.07 -0.56 1.18
C ILE A 148 -24.25 -0.10 2.02
N GLY A 149 -25.30 0.41 1.37
CA GLY A 149 -26.47 0.94 2.07
C GLY A 149 -26.08 2.12 2.97
N ASP A 150 -26.42 2.00 4.26
CA ASP A 150 -26.17 3.02 5.28
C ASP A 150 -24.89 2.75 6.11
N SER A 151 -23.96 1.92 5.60
CA SER A 151 -22.66 1.72 6.25
C SER A 151 -21.78 2.97 6.19
N ASP A 152 -20.79 3.03 7.07
CA ASP A 152 -19.65 3.91 6.88
C ASP A 152 -18.92 3.58 5.56
N ALA A 153 -18.23 4.56 5.00
CA ALA A 153 -17.41 4.37 3.81
C ALA A 153 -16.16 3.56 4.17
N ALA A 154 -15.84 2.58 3.31
CA ALA A 154 -14.66 1.74 3.40
C ALA A 154 -13.63 2.20 2.36
N PRO A 155 -12.36 2.39 2.76
CA PRO A 155 -11.28 2.62 1.84
C PRO A 155 -10.96 1.36 1.04
N LYS A 156 -10.48 1.55 -0.19
CA LYS A 156 -9.99 0.49 -1.03
C LYS A 156 -8.73 0.94 -1.75
N PHE A 157 -7.61 0.34 -1.40
CA PHE A 157 -6.34 0.50 -2.09
C PHE A 157 -6.29 -0.44 -3.30
N ASN A 158 -6.29 0.13 -4.51
CA ASN A 158 -6.13 -0.62 -5.74
C ASN A 158 -4.67 -0.52 -6.19
N VAL A 159 -3.91 -1.60 -6.08
CA VAL A 159 -2.53 -1.64 -6.60
C VAL A 159 -2.58 -1.71 -8.12
N VAL A 160 -2.02 -0.70 -8.76
CA VAL A 160 -2.05 -0.54 -10.22
C VAL A 160 -0.68 -0.56 -10.86
N VAL A 161 0.37 -0.27 -10.08
CA VAL A 161 1.76 -0.54 -10.41
C VAL A 161 2.39 -1.23 -9.23
N GLN A 162 3.12 -2.31 -9.49
CA GLN A 162 3.90 -3.04 -8.52
C GLN A 162 5.13 -3.61 -9.21
N PRO A 163 6.23 -3.84 -8.49
CA PRO A 163 7.41 -4.45 -9.08
C PRO A 163 7.19 -5.94 -9.40
N THR A 164 7.68 -6.40 -10.56
CA THR A 164 7.46 -7.78 -11.06
C THR A 164 8.38 -8.82 -10.41
N ASP A 165 9.63 -8.45 -10.13
CA ASP A 165 10.68 -9.34 -9.60
C ASP A 165 11.16 -8.87 -8.20
N PHE A 166 10.29 -8.20 -7.44
CA PHE A 166 10.63 -7.76 -6.09
C PHE A 166 10.48 -8.91 -5.11
N GLU A 167 11.61 -9.51 -4.77
CA GLU A 167 11.71 -10.24 -3.53
C GLU A 167 11.76 -9.18 -2.43
N PHE A 168 10.71 -9.12 -1.59
CA PHE A 168 10.82 -8.41 -0.32
C PHE A 168 12.13 -8.85 0.33
N PRO A 169 12.98 -7.91 0.82
CA PRO A 169 14.24 -8.24 1.46
C PRO A 169 14.00 -9.11 2.69
N THR A 170 13.78 -10.39 2.46
CA THR A 170 13.52 -11.37 3.50
C THR A 170 14.86 -11.63 4.15
N THR A 171 14.88 -11.45 5.46
CA THR A 171 15.98 -11.87 6.30
C THR A 171 16.52 -13.22 5.84
N ARG A 172 17.83 -13.27 5.52
CA ARG A 172 18.58 -14.52 5.33
C ARG A 172 18.17 -15.47 6.44
N ILE A 173 17.43 -16.52 6.11
CA ILE A 173 17.25 -17.65 7.02
C ILE A 173 18.67 -18.19 7.25
N SER A 174 19.25 -17.87 8.40
CA SER A 174 20.49 -18.49 8.83
C SER A 174 20.18 -19.97 8.99
N SER A 175 20.52 -20.77 7.99
CA SER A 175 20.54 -22.21 8.11
C SER A 175 21.60 -22.56 9.15
N ARG A 176 21.17 -22.68 10.42
CA ARG A 176 21.94 -23.38 11.44
C ARG A 176 22.04 -24.82 10.98
N SER A 177 23.13 -25.14 10.29
CA SER A 177 23.57 -26.50 10.07
C SER A 177 23.67 -27.19 11.43
N ARG A 178 22.83 -28.21 11.63
CA ARG A 178 23.02 -29.15 12.73
C ARG A 178 24.28 -29.93 12.41
N SER A 179 25.38 -29.56 13.05
CA SER A 179 26.59 -30.38 13.13
C SER A 179 26.23 -31.73 13.75
N SER A 180 26.39 -32.80 12.99
CA SER A 180 26.33 -34.17 13.48
C SER A 180 27.47 -34.40 14.48
N ALA A 181 27.11 -34.64 15.74
CA ALA A 181 28.05 -35.15 16.73
C ALA A 181 28.47 -36.57 16.31
N GLY A 182 29.77 -36.76 16.16
CA GLY A 182 30.38 -38.04 15.80
C GLY A 182 30.08 -39.11 16.84
N LYS A 183 29.88 -40.33 16.35
CA LYS A 183 29.97 -41.55 17.16
C LYS A 183 31.18 -42.32 16.66
N VAL A 184 32.14 -42.45 17.57
CA VAL A 184 33.40 -43.16 17.45
C VAL A 184 33.11 -44.65 17.60
N ASP A 185 33.68 -45.50 16.74
CA ASP A 185 33.89 -46.92 17.04
C ASP A 185 35.14 -47.43 16.30
N HIS A 186 36.12 -47.89 17.07
CA HIS A 186 37.26 -48.73 16.67
C HIS A 186 37.27 -49.95 17.61
N PRO A 187 37.68 -51.12 17.11
CA PRO A 187 39.11 -51.45 17.02
C PRO A 187 39.66 -51.52 15.59
#